data_AF-A0AAD5KT63-F1
#
_entry.id   AF-A0AAD5KT63-F1
#
_cell.length_a   1.000
_cell.length_b   1.000
_cell.length_c   1.000
_cell.angle_alpha   90.00
_cell.angle_beta   90.00
_cell.angle_gamma   90.00
#
_symmetry.space_group_name_H-M   'P 1'
#
loop_
_entity.id
_entity.type
_entity.pdbx_description
1 polymer ?
#
loop_
_entity_poly.entity_id
_entity_poly.type
_entity_poly.pdbx_seq_one_letter_code
_entity_poly.pdbx_strand_id
1 'polypeptide(L)'
;MKLRQKCFFYEEGQGNPVNENGRLEPMDYIVDQNLYALESLTSHTEHLQNVNSTSTAQVDVEHIDYERVQRDEDSHMREITEKQKARFFKLKIGKCLSASAAAKQWVKQYGEDPGSIFDSKKQGCKRILNEEHKMTVNKYVDSNPSVATTDITEHLMSEIWLNDLKVFHGTVHNFMRTECNLLKMRY
;
A
#
# COMPACT_ATOMS: atom_id res chain seq x y z
N MET A 1 4.07 -41.29 -28.66
CA MET A 1 4.28 -40.57 -27.38
C MET A 1 5.64 -39.92 -27.47
N LYS A 2 5.73 -38.58 -27.39
CA LYS A 2 7.02 -37.87 -27.48
C LYS A 2 7.47 -37.52 -26.08
N LEU A 3 8.37 -38.33 -25.53
CA LEU A 3 8.92 -38.14 -24.20
C LEU A 3 10.13 -37.21 -24.28
N ARG A 4 10.16 -36.16 -23.46
CA ARG A 4 11.38 -35.38 -23.23
C ARG A 4 11.83 -35.58 -21.79
N GLN A 5 13.09 -35.96 -21.63
CA GLN A 5 13.76 -36.01 -20.34
C GLN A 5 14.23 -34.60 -19.98
N LYS A 6 13.86 -34.13 -18.80
CA LYS A 6 14.33 -32.85 -18.27
C LYS A 6 14.93 -33.07 -16.89
N CYS A 7 16.20 -32.69 -16.76
CA CYS A 7 16.94 -32.79 -15.51
C CYS A 7 16.88 -31.44 -14.79
N PHE A 8 16.62 -31.47 -13.48
CA PHE A 8 16.60 -30.28 -12.63
C PHE A 8 17.66 -30.40 -11.53
N PHE A 9 18.31 -29.26 -11.25
CA PHE A 9 19.23 -29.07 -10.14
C PHE A 9 18.87 -27.78 -9.40
N TYR A 10 19.16 -27.75 -8.11
CA TYR A 10 19.06 -26.62 -7.20
C TYR A 10 20.46 -26.26 -6.72
N GLU A 11 20.67 -25.01 -6.32
CA GLU A 11 21.96 -24.56 -5.79
C GLU A 11 21.87 -24.49 -4.26
N GLU A 12 22.77 -25.18 -3.54
CA GLU A 12 22.74 -25.28 -2.07
C GLU A 12 23.34 -24.04 -1.35
N GLY A 13 23.53 -22.92 -2.05
CA GLY A 13 24.15 -21.71 -1.50
C GLY A 13 25.68 -21.78 -1.36
N GLN A 14 26.31 -22.90 -1.72
CA GLN A 14 27.77 -23.06 -1.84
C GLN A 14 28.24 -23.12 -3.30
N GLY A 15 27.35 -22.89 -4.27
CA GLY A 15 27.63 -23.02 -5.71
C GLY A 15 27.54 -24.44 -6.24
N ASN A 16 27.17 -25.43 -5.41
CA ASN A 16 27.05 -26.82 -5.83
C ASN A 16 25.62 -27.15 -6.29
N PRO A 17 25.45 -27.76 -7.49
CA PRO A 17 24.15 -28.23 -7.96
C PRO A 17 23.77 -29.55 -7.24
N VAL A 18 22.64 -29.55 -6.56
CA VAL A 18 22.06 -30.68 -5.83
C VAL A 18 20.61 -30.90 -6.23
N ASN A 19 20.06 -32.10 -6.02
CA ASN A 19 18.64 -32.37 -6.18
C ASN A 19 17.84 -32.00 -4.91
N GLU A 20 16.52 -32.22 -4.95
CA GLU A 20 15.61 -31.94 -3.82
C GLU A 20 15.99 -32.69 -2.52
N ASN A 21 16.73 -33.79 -2.63
CA ASN A 21 17.20 -34.59 -1.50
C ASN A 21 18.65 -34.24 -1.11
N GLY A 22 19.22 -33.17 -1.65
CA GLY A 22 20.60 -32.74 -1.39
C GLY A 22 21.68 -33.64 -2.04
N ARG A 23 21.30 -34.54 -2.96
CA ARG A 23 22.25 -35.41 -3.65
C ARG A 23 22.70 -34.79 -4.97
N LEU A 24 23.90 -35.14 -5.41
CA LEU A 24 24.47 -34.68 -6.69
C LEU A 24 23.81 -35.33 -7.92
N GLU A 25 22.92 -36.30 -7.72
CA GLU A 25 22.24 -37.02 -8.79
C GLU A 25 21.10 -36.17 -9.38
N PRO A 26 21.08 -35.90 -10.69
CA PRO A 26 19.97 -35.21 -11.33
C PRO A 26 18.66 -35.96 -11.12
N MET A 27 17.59 -35.21 -10.82
CA MET A 27 16.25 -35.77 -10.88
C MET A 27 15.76 -35.76 -12.33
N ASP A 28 15.52 -36.96 -12.86
CA ASP A 28 14.97 -37.16 -14.19
C ASP A 28 13.45 -37.15 -14.15
N TYR A 29 12.85 -36.09 -14.69
CA TYR A 29 11.42 -36.05 -14.94
C TYR A 29 11.14 -36.33 -16.41
N ILE A 30 10.39 -37.40 -16.66
CA ILE A 30 9.86 -37.73 -17.98
C ILE A 30 8.54 -36.99 -18.13
N VAL A 31 8.54 -35.94 -18.94
CA VAL A 31 7.30 -35.21 -19.26
C VAL A 31 6.78 -35.74 -20.59
N ASP A 32 5.53 -36.23 -20.58
CA ASP A 32 4.82 -36.52 -21.82
C ASP A 32 4.37 -35.20 -22.45
N GLN A 33 5.02 -34.87 -23.57
CA GLN A 33 4.76 -33.63 -24.29
C GLN A 33 3.34 -33.60 -24.89
N ASN A 34 2.67 -34.76 -25.01
CA ASN A 34 1.31 -34.85 -25.52
C ASN A 34 0.23 -34.54 -24.47
N LEU A 35 0.51 -34.72 -23.17
CA LEU A 35 -0.41 -34.40 -22.07
C LEU A 35 -0.50 -32.89 -21.79
N TYR A 36 0.54 -32.14 -22.16
CA TYR A 36 0.64 -30.69 -21.92
C TYR A 36 0.96 -29.92 -23.20
N ALA A 37 0.45 -30.38 -24.34
CA ALA A 37 0.55 -29.66 -25.59
C ALA A 37 -0.23 -28.34 -25.47
N LEU A 38 0.46 -27.28 -25.07
CA LEU A 38 -0.06 -25.92 -25.18
C LEU A 38 -0.31 -25.63 -26.65
N GLU A 39 -1.48 -25.08 -26.95
CA GLU A 39 -1.75 -24.52 -28.28
C GLU A 39 -0.68 -23.47 -28.58
N SER A 40 -0.13 -23.52 -29.79
CA SER A 40 0.81 -22.52 -30.25
C SER A 40 0.14 -21.16 -30.16
N LEU A 41 0.68 -20.27 -29.32
CA LEU A 41 0.22 -18.89 -29.24
C LEU A 41 0.28 -18.28 -30.64
N THR A 42 -0.85 -17.73 -31.09
CA THR A 42 -0.92 -17.04 -32.36
C THR A 42 -0.06 -15.78 -32.31
N SER A 43 0.63 -15.49 -33.41
CA SER A 43 1.36 -14.23 -33.51
C SER A 43 0.36 -13.06 -33.50
N HIS A 44 0.77 -11.91 -32.97
CA HIS A 44 -0.05 -10.69 -32.97
C HIS A 44 -0.58 -10.35 -34.38
N THR A 45 0.21 -10.61 -35.42
CA THR A 45 -0.19 -10.38 -36.82
C THR A 45 -1.28 -11.34 -37.29
N GLU A 46 -1.21 -12.61 -36.89
CA GLU A 46 -2.24 -13.61 -37.22
C GLU A 46 -3.54 -13.33 -36.47
N HIS A 47 -3.46 -12.88 -35.22
CA HIS A 47 -4.62 -12.45 -34.45
C HIS A 47 -5.37 -11.31 -35.15
N LEU A 48 -4.65 -10.27 -35.61
CA LEU A 48 -5.25 -9.16 -36.34
C LEU A 48 -5.91 -9.59 -37.66
N GLN A 49 -5.33 -10.56 -38.37
CA GLN A 49 -5.93 -11.09 -39.60
C GLN A 49 -7.20 -11.89 -39.30
N ASN A 50 -7.21 -12.72 -38.26
CA ASN A 50 -8.39 -13.49 -37.86
C ASN A 50 -9.54 -12.59 -37.41
N VAL A 51 -9.27 -11.54 -36.63
CA VAL A 51 -10.29 -10.55 -36.20
C VAL A 51 -10.91 -9.85 -37.40
N ASN A 52 -10.12 -9.53 -38.42
CA ASN A 52 -10.60 -8.90 -39.64
C ASN A 52 -11.41 -9.86 -40.53
N SER A 53 -11.16 -11.17 -40.45
CA SER A 53 -11.89 -12.20 -41.21
C SER A 53 -13.20 -12.64 -40.56
N THR A 54 -13.36 -12.52 -39.24
CA THR A 54 -14.56 -12.97 -38.51
C THR A 54 -15.77 -12.04 -38.58
N SER A 55 -15.72 -10.93 -39.34
CA SER A 55 -16.83 -9.96 -39.43
C SER A 55 -18.13 -10.49 -40.08
N THR A 56 -18.22 -11.77 -40.47
CA THR A 56 -19.44 -12.35 -41.09
C THR A 56 -19.92 -13.69 -40.53
N ALA A 57 -19.36 -14.22 -39.44
CA ALA A 57 -19.88 -15.45 -38.82
C ALA A 57 -20.37 -15.17 -37.39
N GLN A 58 -21.69 -15.27 -37.19
CA GLN A 58 -22.30 -15.23 -35.87
C GLN A 58 -21.74 -16.38 -35.02
N VAL A 59 -21.08 -16.04 -33.92
CA VAL A 59 -20.76 -16.98 -32.84
C VAL A 59 -21.34 -16.36 -31.58
N ASP A 60 -22.38 -17.01 -31.05
CA ASP A 60 -22.92 -16.75 -29.73
C ASP A 60 -21.81 -16.97 -28.70
N VAL A 61 -21.28 -15.88 -28.17
CA VAL A 61 -20.47 -15.88 -26.95
C VAL A 61 -21.41 -15.41 -25.86
N GLU A 62 -21.72 -16.29 -24.91
CA GLU A 62 -22.42 -15.94 -23.67
C GLU A 62 -21.75 -14.71 -23.06
N HIS A 63 -22.50 -13.61 -23.07
CA HIS A 63 -22.11 -12.32 -22.53
C HIS A 63 -22.06 -12.47 -21.01
N ILE A 64 -20.87 -12.64 -20.44
CA ILE A 64 -20.68 -12.34 -19.02
C ILE A 64 -20.71 -10.82 -18.92
N ASP A 65 -21.85 -10.30 -18.47
CA ASP A 65 -22.06 -8.88 -18.16
C ASP A 65 -21.14 -8.46 -17.00
N TYR A 66 -19.88 -8.21 -17.32
CA TYR A 66 -19.15 -7.19 -16.60
C TYR A 66 -19.60 -5.87 -17.19
N GLU A 67 -20.34 -5.10 -16.40
CA GLU A 67 -20.69 -3.72 -16.68
C GLU A 67 -19.39 -2.95 -16.96
N ARG A 68 -19.00 -2.90 -18.24
CA ARG A 68 -17.92 -2.07 -18.72
C ARG A 68 -18.49 -0.67 -18.66
N VAL A 69 -18.34 -0.03 -17.49
CA VAL A 69 -18.52 1.41 -17.36
C VAL A 69 -17.71 2.00 -18.50
N GLN A 70 -18.41 2.46 -19.53
CA GLN A 70 -17.85 3.26 -20.60
C GLN A 70 -17.30 4.47 -19.87
N ARG A 71 -15.99 4.45 -19.58
CA ARG A 71 -15.30 5.69 -19.33
C ARG A 71 -15.33 6.38 -20.66
N ASP A 72 -16.21 7.38 -20.71
CA ASP A 72 -16.20 8.44 -21.68
C ASP A 72 -14.75 8.66 -22.12
N GLU A 73 -14.51 8.51 -23.42
CA GLU A 73 -13.29 8.99 -24.05
C GLU A 73 -13.25 10.49 -23.82
N ASP A 74 -12.77 10.89 -22.65
CA ASP A 74 -12.41 12.27 -22.38
C ASP A 74 -11.17 12.54 -23.23
N SER A 75 -11.50 13.05 -24.41
CA SER A 75 -10.71 13.34 -25.58
C SER A 75 -9.69 14.45 -25.32
N HIS A 76 -8.78 14.19 -24.38
CA HIS A 76 -7.53 14.92 -24.21
C HIS A 76 -6.44 13.94 -23.77
N MET A 77 -5.85 13.23 -24.72
CA MET A 77 -4.50 12.70 -24.55
C MET A 77 -3.56 13.90 -24.46
N ARG A 78 -3.49 14.53 -23.27
CA ARG A 78 -2.53 15.59 -22.98
C ARG A 78 -1.17 15.03 -23.31
N GLU A 79 -0.48 15.69 -24.24
CA GLU A 79 0.88 15.35 -24.61
C GLU A 79 1.72 15.28 -23.32
N ILE A 80 2.08 14.05 -22.91
CA ILE A 80 2.81 13.84 -21.66
C ILE A 80 4.20 14.39 -21.88
N THR A 81 4.44 15.56 -21.32
CA THR A 81 5.74 16.23 -21.42
C THR A 81 6.84 15.35 -20.83
N GLU A 82 8.05 15.41 -21.38
CA GLU A 82 9.22 14.71 -20.81
C GLU A 82 9.42 15.06 -19.32
N LYS A 83 9.06 16.29 -18.93
CA LYS A 83 9.03 16.73 -17.54
C LYS A 83 8.07 15.93 -16.65
N GLN A 84 6.87 15.62 -17.15
CA GLN A 84 5.91 14.78 -16.43
C GLN A 84 6.38 13.33 -16.32
N LYS A 85 6.97 12.78 -17.38
CA LYS A 85 7.58 11.44 -17.37
C LYS A 85 8.72 11.36 -16.34
N ALA A 86 9.63 12.34 -16.35
CA ALA A 86 10.73 12.42 -15.40
C ALA A 86 10.23 12.52 -13.94
N ARG A 87 9.17 13.31 -13.68
CA ARG A 87 8.53 13.40 -12.37
C ARG A 87 7.92 12.06 -11.93
N PHE A 88 7.29 11.34 -12.85
CA PHE A 88 6.74 10.01 -12.59
C PHE A 88 7.82 9.00 -12.21
N PHE A 89 8.90 8.90 -12.99
CA PHE A 89 9.99 7.98 -12.69
C PHE A 89 10.70 8.34 -11.39
N LYS A 90 10.96 9.63 -11.14
CA LYS A 90 11.52 10.09 -9.85
C LYS A 90 10.65 9.66 -8.67
N LEU A 91 9.33 9.81 -8.78
CA LEU A 91 8.39 9.38 -7.75
C LEU A 91 8.41 7.86 -7.56
N LYS A 92 8.42 7.08 -8.65
CA LYS A 92 8.50 5.62 -8.59
C LYS A 92 9.80 5.14 -7.94
N ILE A 93 10.94 5.68 -8.36
CA ILE A 93 12.25 5.38 -7.78
C ILE A 93 12.28 5.74 -6.29
N GLY A 94 11.81 6.93 -5.91
CA GLY A 94 11.73 7.34 -4.50
C GLY A 94 10.86 6.39 -3.65
N LYS A 95 9.71 5.94 -4.19
CA LYS A 95 8.86 4.94 -3.52
C LYS A 95 9.57 3.58 -3.40
N CYS A 96 10.26 3.12 -4.44
CA CYS A 96 11.01 1.86 -4.41
C CYS A 96 12.17 1.91 -3.40
N LEU A 97 12.90 3.03 -3.33
CA LEU A 97 13.97 3.23 -2.35
C LEU A 97 13.43 3.24 -0.91
N SER A 98 12.31 3.91 -0.68
CA SER A 98 11.63 3.91 0.63
C SER A 98 11.15 2.51 1.02
N ALA A 99 10.52 1.79 0.09
CA ALA A 99 10.08 0.41 0.30
C ALA A 99 11.28 -0.53 0.58
N SER A 100 12.39 -0.37 -0.15
CA SER A 100 13.62 -1.14 0.07
C SER A 100 14.24 -0.85 1.44
N ALA A 101 14.25 0.41 1.88
CA ALA A 101 14.73 0.79 3.20
C ALA A 101 13.86 0.17 4.31
N ALA A 102 12.53 0.24 4.16
CA ALA A 102 11.60 -0.39 5.08
C ALA A 102 11.78 -1.93 5.12
N ALA A 103 11.90 -2.57 3.95
CA ALA A 103 12.15 -4.01 3.87
C ALA A 103 13.46 -4.41 4.57
N LYS A 104 14.55 -3.62 4.39
CA LYS A 104 15.81 -3.84 5.10
C LYS A 104 15.66 -3.71 6.61
N GLN A 105 14.89 -2.74 7.08
CA GLN A 105 14.59 -2.59 8.51
C GLN A 105 13.80 -3.78 9.04
N TRP A 106 12.82 -4.28 8.29
CA TRP A 106 12.05 -5.46 8.67
C TRP A 106 12.90 -6.73 8.74
N VAL A 107 13.80 -6.94 7.78
CA VAL A 107 14.74 -8.08 7.81
C VAL A 107 15.62 -8.02 9.06
N LYS A 108 16.12 -6.81 9.41
CA LYS A 108 16.92 -6.62 10.61
C LYS A 108 16.10 -6.91 11.89
N GLN A 109 14.90 -6.34 11.99
CA GLN A 109 14.01 -6.57 13.14
C GLN A 109 13.62 -8.04 13.28
N TYR A 110 13.35 -8.73 12.17
CA TYR A 110 13.04 -10.16 12.19
C TYR A 110 14.21 -11.02 12.68
N GLY A 111 15.45 -10.65 12.34
CA GLY A 111 16.64 -11.33 12.83
C GLY A 111 16.90 -11.11 14.33
N GLU A 112 16.50 -9.96 14.87
CA GLU A 112 16.64 -9.64 16.30
C GLU A 112 15.51 -10.26 17.14
N ASP A 113 14.25 -10.09 16.71
CA ASP A 113 13.06 -10.63 17.37
C ASP A 113 11.89 -10.75 16.36
N PRO A 114 11.58 -11.97 15.86
CA PRO A 114 10.48 -12.21 14.94
C PRO A 114 9.11 -11.78 15.46
N GLY A 115 8.89 -11.84 16.78
CA GLY A 115 7.62 -11.46 17.41
C GLY A 115 7.36 -9.95 17.38
N SER A 116 8.44 -9.17 17.40
CA SER A 116 8.39 -7.71 17.47
C SER A 116 7.87 -7.02 16.19
N ILE A 117 7.79 -7.73 15.06
CA ILE A 117 7.29 -7.17 13.79
C ILE A 117 5.80 -6.77 13.89
N PHE A 118 5.03 -7.53 14.65
CA PHE A 118 3.60 -7.26 14.87
C PHE A 118 3.36 -6.36 16.09
N ASP A 119 4.37 -6.22 16.94
CA ASP A 119 4.42 -5.20 17.97
C ASP A 119 4.70 -3.86 17.31
N SER A 120 3.67 -3.34 16.63
CA SER A 120 3.50 -1.91 16.51
C SER A 120 3.42 -1.39 17.94
N LYS A 121 4.58 -1.05 18.52
CA LYS A 121 4.62 -0.10 19.63
C LYS A 121 3.84 1.06 19.05
N LYS A 122 2.60 1.21 19.50
CA LYS A 122 1.88 2.47 19.41
C LYS A 122 2.72 3.41 20.28
N GLN A 123 3.87 3.81 19.75
CA GLN A 123 4.46 5.08 20.00
C GLN A 123 3.46 6.03 19.35
N GLY A 124 2.28 6.14 20.00
CA GLY A 124 1.31 7.14 19.73
C GLY A 124 2.14 8.38 19.76
N CYS A 125 2.26 9.01 18.58
CA CYS A 125 2.92 10.29 18.46
C CYS A 125 2.35 11.10 19.62
N LYS A 126 3.18 11.33 20.65
CA LYS A 126 2.74 12.12 21.80
C LYS A 126 2.58 13.50 21.17
N ARG A 127 1.38 13.80 20.72
CA ARG A 127 1.00 15.11 20.19
C ARG A 127 0.92 15.99 21.42
N ILE A 128 2.09 16.42 21.88
CA ILE A 128 2.27 17.15 23.12
C ILE A 128 1.89 18.58 22.80
N LEU A 129 0.82 19.05 23.45
CA LEU A 129 0.60 20.48 23.63
C LEU A 129 1.83 21.03 24.37
N ASN A 130 2.56 21.97 23.76
CA ASN A 130 3.60 22.72 24.48
C ASN A 130 2.98 23.51 25.66
N GLU A 131 3.83 24.06 26.54
CA GLU A 131 3.38 24.80 27.73
C GLU A 131 2.56 26.06 27.39
N GLU A 132 2.86 26.73 26.27
CA GLU A 132 2.11 27.90 25.81
C GLU A 132 0.65 27.53 25.48
N HIS A 133 0.40 26.42 24.78
CA HIS A 133 -0.97 25.97 24.52
C HIS A 133 -1.67 25.60 25.81
N LYS A 134 -1.01 24.88 26.72
CA LYS A 134 -1.62 24.50 28.00
C LYS A 134 -2.05 25.75 28.78
N MET A 135 -1.20 26.78 28.79
CA MET A 135 -1.52 28.06 29.44
C MET A 135 -2.71 28.77 28.78
N THR A 136 -2.76 28.82 27.45
CA THR A 136 -3.90 29.40 26.73
C THR A 136 -5.20 28.66 27.01
N VAL A 137 -5.16 27.32 26.99
CA VAL A 137 -6.30 26.46 27.32
C VAL A 137 -6.77 26.71 28.75
N ASN A 138 -5.86 26.72 29.74
CA ASN A 138 -6.21 26.95 31.14
C ASN A 138 -6.83 28.34 31.35
N LYS A 139 -6.23 29.39 30.78
CA LYS A 139 -6.76 30.77 30.89
C LYS A 139 -8.19 30.88 30.34
N TYR A 140 -8.47 30.19 29.22
CA TYR A 140 -9.79 30.20 28.61
C TYR A 140 -10.83 29.47 29.47
N VAL A 141 -10.46 28.30 30.01
CA VAL A 141 -11.32 27.51 30.92
C VAL A 141 -11.64 28.29 32.18
N ASP A 142 -10.64 28.93 32.79
CA ASP A 142 -10.81 29.74 34.00
C ASP A 142 -11.73 30.96 33.75
N SER A 143 -11.66 31.53 32.54
CA SER A 143 -12.52 32.66 32.14
C SER A 143 -13.95 32.24 31.80
N ASN A 144 -14.19 30.96 31.49
CA ASN A 144 -15.47 30.45 30.97
C ASN A 144 -15.89 29.12 31.64
N PRO A 145 -16.12 29.08 32.96
CA PRO A 145 -16.37 27.83 33.69
C PRO A 145 -17.67 27.11 33.30
N SER A 146 -18.64 27.82 32.70
CA SER A 146 -19.98 27.30 32.38
C SER A 146 -20.17 26.90 30.91
N VAL A 147 -19.14 27.04 30.08
CA VAL A 147 -19.29 26.81 28.63
C VAL A 147 -19.12 25.32 28.29
N ALA A 148 -19.86 24.83 27.30
CA ALA A 148 -19.87 23.41 26.96
C ALA A 148 -18.50 22.96 26.42
N THR A 149 -18.08 21.75 26.76
CA THR A 149 -16.74 21.22 26.41
C THR A 149 -16.49 21.15 24.90
N THR A 150 -17.55 21.00 24.10
CA THR A 150 -17.51 21.05 22.63
C THR A 150 -17.11 22.43 22.14
N ASP A 151 -17.73 23.47 22.71
CA ASP A 151 -17.55 24.86 22.31
C ASP A 151 -16.15 25.35 22.71
N ILE A 152 -15.66 24.92 23.88
CA ILE A 152 -14.26 25.16 24.29
C ILE A 152 -13.29 24.53 23.29
N THR A 153 -13.55 23.29 22.88
CA THR A 153 -12.65 22.56 21.98
C THR A 153 -12.61 23.24 20.62
N GLU A 154 -13.76 23.63 20.06
CA GLU A 154 -13.86 24.33 18.78
C GLU A 154 -13.16 25.70 18.82
N HIS A 155 -13.39 26.50 19.86
CA HIS A 155 -12.78 27.81 20.01
C HIS A 155 -11.26 27.72 20.14
N LEU A 156 -10.76 26.81 20.98
CA LEU A 156 -9.33 26.57 21.15
C LEU A 156 -8.70 26.01 19.89
N MET A 157 -9.41 25.17 19.14
CA MET A 157 -8.93 24.72 17.83
C MET A 157 -8.77 25.90 16.88
N SER A 158 -9.72 26.84 16.83
CA SER A 158 -9.59 28.05 16.02
C SER A 158 -8.42 28.93 16.46
N GLU A 159 -8.27 29.21 17.75
CA GLU A 159 -7.15 30.03 18.27
C GLU A 159 -5.78 29.35 18.09
N ILE A 160 -5.66 28.05 18.34
CA ILE A 160 -4.38 27.32 18.21
C ILE A 160 -4.01 27.14 16.73
N TRP A 161 -4.99 26.96 15.85
CA TRP A 161 -4.77 26.88 14.42
C TRP A 161 -4.30 28.21 13.83
N LEU A 162 -4.73 29.35 14.40
CA LEU A 162 -4.24 30.69 14.04
C LEU A 162 -2.77 30.93 14.41
N ASN A 163 -2.22 30.17 15.37
CA ASN A 163 -0.81 30.21 15.76
C ASN A 163 0.07 29.23 14.93
N ASP A 164 -0.35 28.92 13.69
CA ASP A 164 0.31 28.04 12.72
C ASP A 164 0.53 26.57 13.19
N LEU A 165 -0.14 26.15 14.26
CA LEU A 165 0.07 24.81 14.81
C LEU A 165 -1.03 23.82 14.43
N LYS A 166 -0.62 22.73 13.79
CA LYS A 166 -1.48 21.61 13.37
C LYS A 166 -1.83 20.68 14.53
N VAL A 167 -2.52 21.20 15.55
CA VAL A 167 -3.08 20.38 16.64
C VAL A 167 -4.37 19.71 16.16
N PHE A 168 -4.57 18.45 16.54
CA PHE A 168 -5.77 17.69 16.18
C PHE A 168 -6.84 17.80 17.28
N HIS A 169 -8.12 17.79 16.89
CA HIS A 169 -9.28 17.83 17.79
C HIS A 169 -9.19 16.84 18.95
N GLY A 170 -8.82 15.59 18.66
CA GLY A 170 -8.66 14.55 19.68
C GLY A 170 -7.56 14.83 20.71
N THR A 171 -6.56 15.65 20.38
CA THR A 171 -5.49 16.03 21.31
C THR A 171 -6.00 17.03 22.34
N VAL A 172 -6.71 18.08 21.90
CA VAL A 172 -7.30 19.09 22.79
C VAL A 172 -8.36 18.44 23.67
N HIS A 173 -9.26 17.64 23.09
CA HIS A 173 -10.30 16.93 23.84
C HIS A 173 -9.71 15.98 24.91
N ASN A 174 -8.66 15.22 24.60
CA ASN A 174 -8.01 14.37 25.60
C ASN A 174 -7.37 15.19 26.72
N PHE A 175 -6.68 16.30 26.39
CA PHE A 175 -6.10 17.19 27.39
C PHE A 175 -7.17 17.79 28.32
N MET A 176 -8.27 18.30 27.76
CA MET A 176 -9.42 18.81 28.52
C MET A 176 -10.00 17.76 29.46
N ARG A 177 -10.06 16.50 29.00
CA ARG A 177 -10.56 15.38 29.80
C ARG A 177 -9.60 14.92 30.89
N THR A 178 -8.29 14.87 30.64
CA THR A 178 -7.31 14.29 31.57
C THR A 178 -6.69 15.31 32.52
N GLU A 179 -6.41 16.51 32.04
CA GLU A 179 -5.68 17.55 32.78
C GLU A 179 -6.62 18.60 33.35
N CYS A 180 -7.61 19.06 32.58
CA CYS A 180 -8.54 20.11 33.03
C CYS A 180 -9.70 19.59 33.91
N ASN A 181 -9.79 18.27 34.17
CA ASN A 181 -10.76 17.67 35.11
C ASN A 181 -12.20 18.21 35.00
N LEU A 182 -12.70 18.50 33.79
CA LEU A 182 -14.04 19.09 33.58
C LEU A 182 -15.19 18.20 34.06
N LEU A 183 -14.91 16.94 34.40
CA LEU A 183 -15.85 16.02 35.04
C LEU A 183 -16.01 16.24 36.56
N LYS A 184 -15.25 17.14 37.19
CA LYS A 184 -15.37 17.46 38.62
C LYS A 184 -16.26 18.67 38.94
N MET A 185 -16.75 19.39 37.93
CA MET A 185 -17.66 20.54 38.10
C MET A 185 -19.07 20.19 37.62
N ARG A 186 -19.66 19.15 38.21
CA ARG A 186 -21.12 18.97 38.23
C ARG A 186 -21.56 18.94 39.69
N TYR A 187 -21.99 20.09 40.17
CA TYR A 187 -22.96 20.22 41.26
C TYR A 187 -24.17 20.97 40.70
#